data_AF-A0A963Q533-F1
#
_entry.id   AF-A0A963Q533-F1
#
_cell.length_a   1.000
_cell.length_b   1.000
_cell.length_c   1.000
_cell.angle_alpha   90.00
_cell.angle_beta   90.00
_cell.angle_gamma   90.00
#
_symmetry.space_group_name_H-M   'P 1'
#
loop_
_entity.id
_entity.type
_entity.pdbx_description
1 polymer ?
#
loop_
_entity_poly.entity_id
_entity_poly.type
_entity_poly.pdbx_seq_one_letter_code
_entity_poly.pdbx_strand_id
1 'polypeptide(L)'
;MGDGSEMTASAERRLGDRIAREIFRDPDYIDDPVLADYVDAIWQPLLKAAYQRGEMSDELQQRFAWQIMMGRDRSVNAFALPGGYLGLHMGLIAVVTSR
;
A
#
# COMPACT_ATOMS: atom_id res chain seq x y z
N MET A 1 -1.42 27.71 20.48
CA MET A 1 -0.50 27.22 19.43
C MET A 1 -0.81 25.75 19.24
N GLY A 2 -1.47 25.39 18.12
CA GLY A 2 -1.65 23.99 17.69
C GLY A 2 -0.29 23.37 17.32
N ASP A 3 -0.13 22.06 17.21
CA ASP A 3 -1.10 21.08 16.72
C ASP A 3 -0.84 19.71 17.36
N GLY A 4 -1.90 19.07 17.85
CA GLY A 4 -1.86 17.77 18.55
C GLY A 4 -2.06 16.57 17.62
N SER A 5 -1.65 16.65 16.35
CA SER A 5 -2.08 15.70 15.32
C SER A 5 -0.96 15.09 14.47
N GLU A 6 0.28 15.54 14.57
CA GLU A 6 1.37 15.05 13.71
C GLU A 6 2.06 13.85 14.36
N MET A 7 1.62 12.64 14.00
CA MET A 7 2.37 11.43 14.31
C MET A 7 3.79 11.54 13.73
N THR A 8 4.82 11.23 14.52
CA THR A 8 6.19 11.16 14.00
C THR A 8 6.30 10.03 12.97
N ALA A 9 7.12 10.18 11.93
CA ALA A 9 7.32 9.15 10.91
C ALA A 9 7.68 7.75 11.48
N SER A 10 8.42 7.72 12.59
CA SER A 10 8.74 6.49 13.32
C SER A 10 7.51 5.87 14.01
N ALA A 11 6.60 6.69 14.54
CA ALA A 11 5.34 6.24 15.10
C ALA A 11 4.39 5.72 14.02
N GLU A 12 4.32 6.39 12.86
CA GLU A 12 3.56 5.91 11.70
C GLU A 12 4.06 4.56 11.21
N ARG A 13 5.37 4.38 11.06
CA ARG A 13 5.94 3.09 10.63
C ARG A 13 5.64 1.97 11.62
N ARG A 14 5.71 2.23 12.93
CA ARG A 14 5.36 1.24 13.98
C ARG A 14 3.87 0.90 13.97
N LEU A 15 3.00 1.87 13.70
CA LEU A 15 1.57 1.63 13.58
C LEU A 15 1.28 0.79 12.33
N GLY A 16 1.86 1.17 11.19
CA GLY A 16 1.77 0.43 9.93
C GLY A 16 2.20 -1.03 10.06
N ASP A 17 3.36 -1.27 10.69
CA ASP A 17 3.89 -2.61 10.90
C ASP A 17 2.95 -3.50 11.77
N ARG A 18 2.24 -2.91 12.74
CA ARG A 18 1.24 -3.64 13.51
C ARG A 18 0.03 -4.01 12.66
N ILE A 19 -0.53 -3.03 11.93
CA ILE A 19 -1.70 -3.26 11.07
C ILE A 19 -1.36 -4.27 9.97
N ALA A 20 -0.20 -4.14 9.34
CA ALA A 20 0.28 -5.08 8.31
C ALA A 20 0.39 -6.50 8.88
N ARG A 21 0.93 -6.67 10.09
CA ARG A 21 0.98 -7.98 10.75
C ARG A 21 -0.40 -8.59 11.04
N GLU A 22 -1.40 -7.77 11.32
CA GLU A 22 -2.77 -8.25 11.47
C GLU A 22 -3.35 -8.68 10.12
N ILE A 23 -3.12 -7.91 9.06
CA ILE A 23 -3.56 -8.24 7.69
C ILE A 23 -2.90 -9.54 7.20
N PHE A 24 -1.59 -9.73 7.40
CA PHE A 24 -0.90 -10.97 7.00
C PHE A 24 -1.42 -12.23 7.72
N ARG A 25 -2.09 -12.07 8.86
CA ARG A 25 -2.68 -13.18 9.62
C ARG A 25 -4.15 -13.40 9.27
N ASP A 26 -4.74 -12.49 8.52
CA ASP A 26 -6.14 -12.59 8.12
C ASP A 26 -6.31 -13.70 7.07
N PRO A 27 -7.30 -14.59 7.22
CA PRO A 27 -7.56 -15.66 6.25
C PRO A 27 -8.01 -15.15 4.88
N ASP A 28 -8.45 -13.90 4.78
CA ASP A 28 -8.83 -13.24 3.53
C ASP A 28 -7.62 -12.63 2.79
N TYR A 29 -6.42 -12.64 3.39
CA TYR A 29 -5.19 -12.19 2.72
C TYR A 29 -4.85 -13.10 1.53
N ILE A 30 -4.45 -12.47 0.43
CA ILE A 30 -4.11 -13.14 -0.83
C ILE A 30 -2.62 -13.03 -1.10
N ASP A 31 -1.97 -14.19 -1.11
CA ASP A 31 -0.59 -14.38 -1.55
C ASP A 31 -0.57 -15.17 -2.87
N ASP A 32 -1.10 -14.56 -3.93
CA ASP A 32 -1.10 -15.16 -5.27
C ASP A 32 -0.03 -14.47 -6.14
N PRO A 33 0.99 -15.20 -6.63
CA PRO A 33 2.10 -14.59 -7.36
C PRO A 33 1.69 -14.00 -8.70
N VAL A 34 0.62 -14.50 -9.33
CA VAL A 34 0.14 -13.99 -10.62
C VAL A 34 -0.56 -12.65 -10.44
N LEU A 35 -1.41 -12.56 -9.41
CA LEU A 35 -2.05 -11.30 -9.06
C LEU A 35 -1.05 -10.27 -8.57
N ALA A 36 -0.04 -10.71 -7.81
CA ALA A 36 1.04 -9.83 -7.35
C ALA A 36 1.82 -9.24 -8.53
N ASP A 37 2.20 -10.05 -9.52
CA ASP A 37 2.88 -9.57 -10.75
C ASP A 37 2.01 -8.57 -11.53
N TYR A 38 0.72 -8.86 -11.69
CA TYR A 38 -0.21 -7.94 -12.36
C TYR A 38 -0.29 -6.58 -11.67
N VAL A 39 -0.44 -6.58 -10.35
CA VAL A 39 -0.52 -5.36 -9.56
C VAL A 39 0.81 -4.60 -9.58
N ASP A 40 1.94 -5.32 -9.47
CA ASP A 40 3.28 -4.73 -9.51
C ASP A 40 3.59 -4.09 -10.86
N ALA A 41 3.18 -4.72 -11.97
CA ALA A 41 3.31 -4.18 -13.32
C ALA A 41 2.61 -2.81 -13.50
N ILE A 42 1.52 -2.57 -12.75
CA ILE A 42 0.83 -1.28 -12.72
C ILE A 42 1.48 -0.33 -11.73
N TRP A 43 1.89 -0.82 -10.56
CA TRP A 43 2.37 0.01 -9.46
C TRP A 43 3.79 0.56 -9.67
N GLN A 44 4.73 -0.28 -10.12
CA GLN A 44 6.13 0.12 -10.35
C GLN A 44 6.30 1.35 -11.26
N PRO A 45 5.63 1.46 -12.43
CA PRO A 45 5.76 2.65 -13.27
C PRO A 45 5.21 3.92 -12.59
N LEU A 46 4.15 3.80 -11.78
CA LEU A 46 3.58 4.93 -11.02
C LEU A 46 4.56 5.41 -9.95
N LEU A 47 5.13 4.47 -9.18
CA LEU A 47 6.13 4.78 -8.16
C LEU A 47 7.39 5.41 -8.78
N LYS A 48 7.85 4.86 -9.90
CA LYS A 48 9.00 5.39 -10.64
C LYS A 48 8.73 6.80 -11.18
N ALA A 49 7.54 7.05 -11.71
CA ALA A 49 7.16 8.39 -12.19
C ALA A 49 7.12 9.42 -11.06
N ALA A 50 6.55 9.07 -9.91
CA ALA A 50 6.51 9.93 -8.73
C ALA A 50 7.93 10.29 -8.23
N TYR A 51 8.84 9.31 -8.25
CA TYR A 51 10.25 9.54 -7.95
C TYR A 51 10.91 10.52 -8.93
N GLN A 52 10.74 10.29 -10.24
CA GLN A 52 11.32 11.15 -11.28
C GLN A 52 10.78 12.59 -11.23
N ARG A 53 9.56 12.78 -10.74
CA ARG A 53 8.94 14.10 -10.58
C ARG A 53 9.37 14.82 -9.29
N GLY A 54 10.15 14.17 -8.42
CA GLY A 54 10.59 14.74 -7.15
C GLY A 54 9.50 14.80 -6.09
N GLU A 55 8.38 14.08 -6.29
CA GLU A 55 7.27 14.00 -5.33
C GLU A 55 7.61 13.04 -4.16
N MET A 56 8.72 12.31 -4.29
CA MET A 56 9.22 11.34 -3.32
C MET A 56 10.67 11.64 -2.95
N SER A 57 10.92 12.10 -1.73
CA SER A 57 12.27 12.23 -1.18
C SER A 57 12.92 10.87 -0.92
N ASP A 58 14.25 10.77 -1.05
CA ASP A 58 15.04 9.56 -0.72
C ASP A 58 14.74 9.04 0.69
N GLU A 59 14.53 9.94 1.66
CA GLU A 59 14.15 9.57 3.02
C GLU A 59 12.80 8.85 3.08
N LEU A 60 11.79 9.30 2.33
CA LEU A 60 10.47 8.67 2.26
C LEU A 60 10.54 7.30 1.57
N GLN A 61 11.38 7.19 0.54
CA GLN A 61 11.58 5.94 -0.19
C GLN A 61 12.17 4.85 0.72
N GLN A 62 13.16 5.18 1.54
CA GLN A 62 13.79 4.21 2.46
C GLN A 62 12.93 3.93 3.70
N ARG A 63 12.13 4.92 4.13
CA ARG A 63 11.33 4.83 5.36
C ARG A 63 9.98 4.16 5.18
N PHE A 64 9.46 4.05 3.97
CA PHE A 64 8.16 3.45 3.73
C PHE A 64 8.26 2.19 2.88
N ALA A 65 7.32 1.27 3.09
CA ALA A 65 7.35 -0.06 2.46
C ALA A 65 6.97 -0.01 0.97
N TRP A 66 6.09 0.91 0.59
CA TRP A 66 5.50 1.04 -0.75
C TRP A 66 4.95 -0.29 -1.30
N GLN A 67 4.40 -1.10 -0.40
CA GLN A 67 3.96 -2.46 -0.69
C GLN A 67 2.44 -2.52 -0.76
N ILE A 68 1.93 -3.18 -1.79
CA ILE A 68 0.50 -3.45 -1.94
C ILE A 68 0.19 -4.81 -1.32
N MET A 69 -0.82 -4.84 -0.47
CA MET A 69 -1.41 -6.02 0.15
C MET A 69 -2.79 -6.26 -0.47
N MET A 70 -3.09 -7.52 -0.79
CA MET A 70 -4.33 -7.89 -1.45
C MET A 70 -5.24 -8.67 -0.51
N GLY A 71 -6.51 -8.27 -0.43
CA GLY A 71 -7.57 -8.98 0.28
C GLY A 71 -8.57 -9.59 -0.71
N ARG A 72 -9.12 -10.76 -0.38
CA ARG A 72 -10.11 -11.51 -1.17
C ARG A 72 -11.51 -10.88 -1.18
N ASP A 73 -11.73 -9.85 -0.36
CA ASP A 73 -12.99 -9.13 -0.32
C ASP A 73 -13.50 -8.69 -1.71
N ARG A 74 -14.79 -8.93 -1.93
CA ARG A 74 -15.46 -8.72 -3.22
C ARG A 74 -15.89 -7.28 -3.45
N SER A 75 -15.75 -6.41 -2.44
CA SER A 75 -16.08 -5.00 -2.56
C SER A 75 -15.00 -4.26 -3.35
N VAL A 76 -15.41 -3.20 -4.03
CA VAL A 76 -14.48 -2.31 -4.73
C VAL A 76 -13.92 -1.32 -3.71
N ASN A 77 -12.71 -1.59 -3.20
CA ASN A 77 -12.05 -0.72 -2.23
C ASN A 77 -10.52 -0.76 -2.38
N ALA A 78 -9.88 0.36 -2.07
CA ALA A 78 -8.44 0.48 -1.90
C ALA A 78 -8.14 1.53 -0.83
N PHE A 79 -7.12 1.28 -0.01
CA PHE A 79 -6.77 2.15 1.11
C PHE A 79 -5.25 2.25 1.27
N ALA A 80 -4.79 3.34 1.88
CA ALA A 80 -3.40 3.54 2.25
C ALA A 80 -3.28 3.52 3.77
N LEU A 81 -2.30 2.79 4.27
CA LEU A 81 -1.96 2.66 5.67
C LEU A 81 -0.67 3.45 5.98
N PRO A 82 -0.53 3.94 7.22
CA PRO A 82 0.70 4.60 7.66
C PRO A 82 1.89 3.65 7.48
N GLY A 83 3.07 4.18 7.15
CA GLY A 83 4.23 3.34 6.83
C GLY A 83 4.38 2.98 5.35
N GLY A 84 3.50 3.48 4.48
CA GLY A 84 3.53 3.22 3.03
C GLY A 84 3.05 1.83 2.65
N TYR A 85 2.17 1.25 3.47
CA TYR A 85 1.46 0.04 3.12
C TYR A 85 0.19 0.43 2.37
N LEU A 86 -0.14 -0.27 1.30
CA LEU A 86 -1.36 -0.07 0.53
C LEU A 86 -2.19 -1.35 0.58
N GLY A 87 -3.51 -1.23 0.68
CA GLY A 87 -4.44 -2.34 0.67
C GLY A 87 -5.36 -2.26 -0.53
N LEU A 88 -5.61 -3.40 -1.17
CA LEU A 88 -6.45 -3.49 -2.35
C LEU A 88 -7.38 -4.70 -2.25
N HIS A 89 -8.66 -4.49 -2.50
CA HIS A 89 -9.65 -5.57 -2.50
C HIS A 89 -9.76 -6.19 -3.90
N MET A 90 -9.96 -7.51 -3.98
CA MET A 90 -10.14 -8.23 -5.24
C MET A 90 -11.30 -7.70 -6.07
N GLY A 91 -12.35 -7.15 -5.44
CA GLY A 91 -13.43 -6.47 -6.15
C GLY A 91 -12.92 -5.35 -7.06
N LEU A 92 -11.86 -4.63 -6.68
CA LEU A 92 -11.26 -3.59 -7.53
C LEU A 92 -10.53 -4.19 -8.75
N ILE A 93 -9.78 -5.28 -8.58
CA ILE A 93 -9.12 -5.97 -9.70
C ILE A 93 -10.17 -6.48 -10.70
N ALA A 94 -11.27 -7.04 -10.19
CA ALA A 94 -12.31 -7.65 -11.00
C ALA A 94 -13.10 -6.65 -11.88
N VAL A 95 -13.14 -5.37 -11.50
CA VAL A 95 -13.86 -4.33 -12.27
C VAL A 95 -12.96 -3.57 -13.24
N VAL A 96 -11.63 -3.65 -13.09
CA VAL A 96 -10.69 -3.02 -14.01
C VAL A 96 -10.65 -3.82 -15.31
N THR A 97 -11.30 -3.28 -16.35
CA THR A 97 -11.40 -3.92 -17.67
C THR A 97 -10.32 -3.48 -18.66
N SER A 98 -9.48 -2.51 -18.30
CA SER A 98 -8.51 -1.89 -19.21
C SER A 98 -7.10 -2.41 -18.94
N ARG A 99 -6.41 -2.82 -20.01
CA ARG A 99 -4.96 -3.04 -20.06
C ARG A 99 -4.27 -1.81 -20.63
#